data_AF-Q7XRB1-F1
#
_entry.id   AF-Q7XRB1-F1
#
_cell.length_a   1.000
_cell.length_b   1.000
_cell.length_c   1.000
_cell.angle_alpha   90.00
_cell.angle_beta   90.00
_cell.angle_gamma   90.00
#
_symmetry.space_group_name_H-M   'P 1'
#
loop_
_entity.id
_entity.type
_entity.pdbx_description
1 polymer ?
#
loop_
_entity_poly.entity_id
_entity_poly.type
_entity_poly.pdbx_seq_one_letter_code
_entity_poly.pdbx_strand_id
1 'polypeptide(L)'
;MMDPEMMRVAQEQMRRMPPAALAAMQQQLMSNPSLLRFATEGIKTLTPDDLRRAGEQMSRTSAEEVLGMSRRLAAASPEELAATMKNAQAEQQRASSYAAVSGARALKDQGNALFRLARHADAAAKYALAVDNLRSVPSSASRSLRAVCGVNLMACHLKTGRLAECVELGSEVLGLDPGNVKAHYRRGQAYRELGRMEAAVADLRRAHELSPEEDAIADALRDAEEKLGAPRGLVIEEIVEEEEEAQGSEILPTSGATSSSTSGHSVPSPSPSPSAAAAAEMMNSMGDPAMGKMVASVVQGMDPETVSIIGKQFGVDLSRDDAARLQDAMKKLSPENLEKVMGWVNRARRAAEAARKAKELLLGSRRGWLVLAIVVLVLAFVLHHLLGFIGA
;
A
#
# COMPACT_ATOMS: atom_id res chain seq x y z
N MET A 1 11.62 25.80 5.94
CA MET A 1 10.89 27.04 6.26
C MET A 1 9.55 26.63 6.87
N MET A 2 9.04 27.33 7.89
CA MET A 2 7.69 27.05 8.40
C MET A 2 6.65 27.39 7.33
N ASP A 3 5.63 26.55 7.23
CA ASP A 3 4.43 26.81 6.43
C ASP A 3 3.79 28.17 6.83
N PRO A 4 3.34 29.01 5.88
CA PRO A 4 2.56 30.21 6.17
C PRO A 4 1.39 29.98 7.15
N GLU A 5 0.72 28.83 7.10
CA GLU A 5 -0.35 28.52 8.06
C GLU A 5 0.20 28.32 9.47
N MET A 6 1.30 27.57 9.62
CA MET A 6 2.00 27.39 10.89
C MET A 6 2.45 28.72 11.50
N MET A 7 3.00 29.63 10.67
CA MET A 7 3.40 30.98 11.10
C MET A 7 2.22 31.79 11.60
N ARG A 8 1.08 31.73 10.90
CA ARG A 8 -0.15 32.42 11.32
C ARG A 8 -0.67 31.87 12.65
N VAL A 9 -0.72 30.55 12.80
CA VAL A 9 -1.16 29.90 14.05
C VAL A 9 -0.20 30.26 15.19
N ALA A 10 1.11 30.19 14.98
CA ALA A 10 2.11 30.56 15.97
C ALA A 10 2.01 32.04 16.40
N GLN A 11 1.82 32.96 15.45
CA GLN A 11 1.59 34.39 15.75
C GLN A 11 0.32 34.62 16.57
N GLU A 12 -0.76 33.93 16.22
CA GLU A 12 -2.01 33.99 16.98
C GLU A 12 -1.82 33.48 18.41
N GLN A 13 -1.07 32.39 18.61
CA GLN A 13 -0.76 31.89 19.96
C GLN A 13 0.13 32.86 20.75
N MET A 14 1.14 33.46 20.12
CA MET A 14 2.00 34.46 20.77
C MET A 14 1.22 35.71 21.19
N ARG A 15 0.22 36.14 20.41
CA ARG A 15 -0.66 37.26 20.77
C ARG A 15 -1.54 36.98 22.00
N ARG A 16 -1.84 35.73 22.28
CA ARG A 16 -2.64 35.31 23.44
C ARG A 16 -1.82 35.12 24.71
N MET A 17 -0.48 35.05 24.61
CA MET A 17 0.37 34.89 25.78
C MET A 17 0.52 36.21 26.57
N PRO A 18 0.48 36.16 27.92
CA PRO A 18 0.74 37.34 28.73
C PRO A 18 2.19 37.83 28.50
N PRO A 19 2.43 39.16 28.44
CA PRO A 19 3.75 39.72 28.13
C PRO A 19 4.89 39.22 29.02
N ALA A 20 4.62 38.98 30.30
CA ALA A 20 5.59 38.44 31.25
C ALA A 20 6.03 37.00 30.90
N ALA A 21 5.11 36.16 30.43
CA ALA A 21 5.44 34.80 30.01
C ALA A 21 6.27 34.80 28.72
N LEU A 22 5.94 35.70 27.77
CA LEU A 22 6.72 35.87 26.55
C LEU A 22 8.16 36.31 26.85
N ALA A 23 8.34 37.30 27.73
CA ALA A 23 9.65 37.79 28.15
C ALA A 23 10.48 36.69 28.84
N ALA A 24 9.87 35.93 29.76
CA ALA A 24 10.53 34.81 30.42
C ALA A 24 10.96 33.73 29.42
N MET A 25 10.11 33.41 28.44
CA MET A 25 10.43 32.45 27.38
C MET A 25 11.61 32.94 26.51
N GLN A 26 11.61 34.21 26.11
CA GLN A 26 12.70 34.81 25.35
C GLN A 26 14.02 34.79 26.12
N GLN A 27 13.99 35.18 27.40
CA GLN A 27 15.16 35.14 28.28
C GLN A 27 15.71 33.72 28.41
N GLN A 28 14.83 32.74 28.58
CA GLN A 28 15.23 31.33 28.71
C GLN A 28 15.85 30.79 27.41
N LEU A 29 15.27 31.10 26.25
CA LEU A 29 15.82 30.71 24.95
C LEU A 29 17.18 31.36 24.69
N MET A 30 17.37 32.62 25.09
CA MET A 30 18.67 33.32 25.00
C MET A 30 19.73 32.72 25.93
N SER A 31 19.33 32.28 27.13
CA SER A 31 20.25 31.71 28.12
C SER A 31 20.75 30.30 27.78
N ASN A 32 20.05 29.57 26.90
CA ASN A 32 20.39 28.20 26.56
C ASN A 32 20.29 27.94 25.04
N PRO A 33 21.39 28.10 24.28
CA PRO A 33 21.38 27.89 22.83
C PRO A 33 21.03 26.45 22.42
N SER A 34 21.21 25.46 23.32
CA SER A 34 20.77 24.08 23.07
C SER A 34 19.25 23.93 23.10
N LEU A 35 18.55 24.66 23.98
CA LEU A 35 17.08 24.73 23.97
C LEU A 35 16.55 25.37 22.69
N LEU A 36 17.25 26.37 22.15
CA LEU A 36 16.88 27.01 20.89
C LEU A 36 16.91 26.03 19.72
N ARG A 37 17.99 25.24 19.58
CA ARG A 37 18.09 24.15 18.60
C ARG A 37 17.00 23.11 18.81
N PHE A 38 16.81 22.67 20.05
CA PHE A 38 15.80 21.68 20.39
C PHE A 38 14.38 22.14 20.02
N ALA A 39 14.03 23.39 20.35
CA ALA A 39 12.76 24.00 19.99
C ALA A 39 12.61 24.12 18.46
N THR A 40 13.66 24.52 17.75
CA THR A 40 13.60 24.61 16.27
C THR A 40 13.45 23.25 15.60
N GLU A 41 14.12 22.21 16.09
CA GLU A 41 13.96 20.85 15.56
C GLU A 41 12.57 20.28 15.87
N GLY A 42 12.06 20.48 17.08
CA GLY A 42 10.72 20.02 17.46
C GLY A 42 9.60 20.66 16.64
N ILE A 43 9.73 21.95 16.29
CA ILE A 43 8.69 22.61 15.47
C ILE A 43 8.67 22.09 14.03
N LYS A 44 9.78 21.56 13.49
CA LYS A 44 9.79 20.96 12.14
C LYS A 44 8.90 19.72 12.03
N THR A 45 8.62 19.04 13.15
CA THR A 45 7.80 17.82 13.18
C THR A 45 6.32 18.05 13.49
N LEU A 46 5.93 19.28 13.84
CA LEU A 46 4.55 19.61 14.22
C LEU A 46 3.71 19.92 12.98
N THR A 47 2.49 19.39 12.94
CA THR A 47 1.46 19.79 11.97
C THR A 47 0.73 21.06 12.44
N PRO A 48 0.03 21.78 11.54
CA PRO A 48 -0.80 22.93 11.93
C PRO A 48 -1.85 22.58 13.01
N ASP A 49 -2.41 21.36 12.95
CA ASP A 49 -3.34 20.85 13.95
C ASP A 49 -2.66 20.59 15.30
N ASP A 50 -1.42 20.08 15.30
CA ASP A 50 -0.64 19.89 16.53
C ASP A 50 -0.36 21.24 17.21
N LEU A 51 0.01 22.27 16.44
CA LEU A 51 0.18 23.63 16.97
C LEU A 51 -1.12 24.21 17.53
N ARG A 52 -2.26 23.98 16.85
CA ARG A 52 -3.56 24.46 17.32
C ARG A 52 -3.94 23.80 18.65
N ARG A 53 -3.79 22.48 18.75
CA ARG A 53 -4.02 21.72 19.98
C ARG A 53 -3.08 22.15 21.11
N ALA A 54 -1.79 22.35 20.80
CA ALA A 54 -0.83 22.85 21.77
C ALA A 54 -1.22 24.25 22.27
N GLY A 55 -1.66 25.13 21.37
CA GLY A 55 -2.16 26.46 21.71
C GLY A 55 -3.42 26.43 22.58
N GLU A 56 -4.38 25.57 22.25
CA GLU A 56 -5.57 25.34 23.07
C GLU A 56 -5.21 24.81 24.46
N GLN A 57 -4.30 23.85 24.53
CA GLN A 57 -3.79 23.32 25.79
C GLN A 57 -3.09 24.41 26.61
N MET A 58 -2.22 25.22 26.00
CA MET A 58 -1.56 26.35 26.65
C MET A 58 -2.56 27.40 27.13
N SER A 59 -3.63 27.67 26.38
CA SER A 59 -4.68 28.62 26.79
C SER A 59 -5.49 28.16 28.01
N ARG A 60 -5.56 26.83 28.25
CA ARG A 60 -6.19 26.22 29.43
C ARG A 60 -5.23 26.05 30.60
N THR A 61 -3.93 26.17 30.37
CA THR A 61 -2.89 25.99 31.39
C THR A 61 -2.66 27.32 32.07
N SER A 62 -2.64 27.35 33.41
CA SER A 62 -2.41 28.60 34.13
C SER A 62 -0.99 29.15 33.85
N ALA A 63 -0.81 30.47 33.94
CA ALA A 63 0.51 31.08 33.74
C ALA A 63 1.56 30.52 34.71
N GLU A 64 1.16 30.16 35.93
CA GLU A 64 2.02 29.54 36.94
C GLU A 64 2.45 28.12 36.53
N GLU A 65 1.52 27.31 36.02
CA GLU A 65 1.84 25.98 35.49
C GLU A 65 2.77 26.05 34.28
N VAL A 66 2.53 26.97 33.34
CA VAL A 66 3.41 27.18 32.19
C VAL A 66 4.83 27.58 32.65
N LEU A 67 4.95 28.50 33.61
CA LEU A 67 6.25 28.88 34.19
C LEU A 67 6.90 27.76 35.02
N GLY A 68 6.09 26.91 35.64
CA GLY A 68 6.55 25.71 36.33
C GLY A 68 7.12 24.69 35.35
N MET A 69 6.42 24.45 34.24
CA MET A 69 6.89 23.61 33.13
C MET A 69 8.17 24.19 32.52
N SER A 70 8.23 25.50 32.28
CA SER A 70 9.41 26.14 31.70
C SER A 70 10.63 26.01 32.62
N ARG A 71 10.45 26.18 33.94
CA ARG A 71 11.52 25.97 34.93
C ARG A 71 11.99 24.52 34.99
N ARG A 72 11.08 23.55 34.94
CA ARG A 72 11.42 22.12 34.87
C ARG A 72 12.21 21.80 33.60
N LEU A 73 11.77 22.32 32.45
CA LEU A 73 12.48 22.16 31.18
C LEU A 73 13.86 22.84 31.17
N ALA A 74 14.03 23.96 31.89
CA ALA A 74 15.32 24.64 32.03
C ALA A 74 16.30 23.87 32.93
N ALA A 75 15.79 23.22 33.98
CA ALA A 75 16.57 22.45 34.94
C ALA A 75 16.86 21.01 34.47
N ALA A 76 16.07 20.48 33.54
CA ALA A 76 16.23 19.13 33.03
C ALA A 76 17.57 18.96 32.31
N SER A 77 18.29 17.89 32.61
CA SER A 77 19.46 17.51 31.82
C SER A 77 19.03 17.15 30.39
N PRO A 78 19.94 17.24 29.39
CA PRO A 78 19.64 16.76 28.04
C PRO A 78 19.13 15.31 27.99
N GLU A 79 19.59 14.46 28.93
CA GLU A 79 19.15 13.06 29.06
C GLU A 79 17.71 12.97 29.58
N GLU A 80 17.34 13.76 30.59
CA GLU A 80 15.98 13.83 31.11
C GLU A 80 14.99 14.37 30.07
N LEU A 81 15.39 15.38 29.31
CA LEU A 81 14.59 15.93 28.22
C LEU A 81 14.39 14.90 27.10
N ALA A 82 15.44 14.15 26.73
CA ALA A 82 15.31 13.07 25.75
C ALA A 82 14.40 11.93 26.26
N ALA A 83 14.51 11.56 27.54
CA ALA A 83 13.66 10.53 28.15
C ALA A 83 12.19 10.94 28.21
N THR A 84 11.90 12.19 28.58
CA THR A 84 10.53 12.74 28.61
C THR A 84 9.91 12.79 27.22
N MET A 85 10.64 13.25 26.20
CA MET A 85 10.17 13.19 24.81
C MET A 85 9.90 11.76 24.35
N LYS A 86 10.82 10.82 24.63
CA LYS A 86 10.65 9.41 24.25
C LYS A 86 9.39 8.82 24.89
N ASN A 87 9.12 9.14 26.16
CA ASN A 87 7.90 8.72 26.84
C ASN A 87 6.65 9.36 26.23
N ALA A 88 6.66 10.67 25.95
CA ALA A 88 5.56 11.36 25.29
C ALA A 88 5.27 10.81 23.88
N GLN A 89 6.31 10.53 23.10
CA GLN A 89 6.19 9.87 21.79
C GLN A 89 5.61 8.46 21.92
N ALA A 90 6.06 7.68 22.91
CA ALA A 90 5.52 6.35 23.17
C ALA A 90 4.05 6.40 23.61
N GLU A 91 3.64 7.37 24.43
CA GLU A 91 2.24 7.60 24.81
C GLU A 91 1.39 8.02 23.62
N GLN A 92 1.86 8.95 22.79
CA GLN A 92 1.20 9.36 21.56
C GLN A 92 1.03 8.17 20.60
N GLN A 93 2.07 7.34 20.44
CA GLN A 93 2.02 6.14 19.62
C GLN A 93 1.04 5.10 20.17
N ARG A 94 0.98 4.91 21.50
CA ARG A 94 -0.01 4.04 22.14
C ARG A 94 -1.43 4.54 21.93
N ALA A 95 -1.67 5.83 22.14
CA ALA A 95 -2.98 6.46 21.92
C ALA A 95 -3.42 6.34 20.45
N SER A 96 -2.52 6.62 19.51
CA SER A 96 -2.78 6.45 18.07
C SER A 96 -3.06 5.00 17.71
N SER A 97 -2.30 4.04 18.27
CA SER A 97 -2.55 2.60 18.05
C SER A 97 -3.92 2.19 18.61
N TYR A 98 -4.27 2.66 19.81
CA TYR A 98 -5.58 2.38 20.40
C TYR A 98 -6.72 2.92 19.54
N ALA A 99 -6.63 4.17 19.09
CA ALA A 99 -7.63 4.80 18.22
C ALA A 99 -7.81 4.04 16.91
N ALA A 100 -6.70 3.64 16.25
CA ALA A 100 -6.74 2.87 15.02
C ALA A 100 -7.37 1.48 15.21
N VAL A 101 -7.00 0.75 16.27
CA VAL A 101 -7.58 -0.56 16.60
C VAL A 101 -9.07 -0.46 16.94
N SER A 102 -9.47 0.58 17.68
CA SER A 102 -10.88 0.83 18.01
C SER A 102 -11.70 1.15 16.75
N GLY A 103 -11.20 2.05 15.90
CA GLY A 103 -11.85 2.39 14.63
C GLY A 103 -11.97 1.19 13.68
N ALA A 104 -10.92 0.37 13.57
CA ALA A 104 -10.95 -0.86 12.78
C ALA A 104 -11.94 -1.89 13.32
N ARG A 105 -12.14 -1.96 14.65
CA ARG A 105 -13.16 -2.82 15.26
C ARG A 105 -14.57 -2.37 14.89
N ALA A 106 -14.85 -1.07 14.94
CA ALA A 106 -16.13 -0.52 14.49
C ALA A 106 -16.38 -0.81 13.00
N LEU A 107 -15.37 -0.68 12.15
CA LEU A 107 -15.44 -1.03 10.73
C LEU A 107 -15.72 -2.52 10.53
N LYS A 108 -15.06 -3.41 11.28
CA LYS A 108 -15.35 -4.85 11.28
C LYS A 108 -16.80 -5.12 11.65
N ASP A 109 -17.35 -4.46 12.66
CA ASP A 109 -18.74 -4.68 13.10
C ASP A 109 -19.75 -4.18 12.05
N GLN A 110 -19.48 -3.04 11.39
CA GLN A 110 -20.24 -2.58 10.23
C GLN A 110 -20.18 -3.59 9.07
N GLY A 111 -18.98 -4.09 8.75
CA GLY A 111 -18.78 -5.12 7.73
C GLY A 111 -19.56 -6.40 8.05
N ASN A 112 -19.54 -6.84 9.31
CA ASN A 112 -20.29 -8.00 9.78
C ASN A 112 -21.81 -7.80 9.61
N ALA A 113 -22.32 -6.61 9.94
CA ALA A 113 -23.73 -6.28 9.73
C ALA A 113 -24.12 -6.33 8.25
N LEU A 114 -23.32 -5.71 7.38
CA LEU A 114 -23.54 -5.74 5.92
C LEU A 114 -23.45 -7.15 5.34
N PHE A 115 -22.52 -7.98 5.84
CA PHE A 115 -22.36 -9.35 5.39
C PHE A 115 -23.59 -10.21 5.71
N ARG A 116 -24.19 -10.04 6.91
CA ARG A 116 -25.45 -10.73 7.28
C ARG A 116 -26.62 -10.33 6.39
N LEU A 117 -26.61 -9.11 5.84
CA LEU A 117 -27.61 -8.61 4.88
C LEU A 117 -27.29 -9.04 3.43
N ALA A 118 -26.35 -9.96 3.21
CA ALA A 118 -25.85 -10.38 1.90
C ALA A 118 -25.29 -9.24 1.03
N ARG A 119 -24.98 -8.07 1.62
CA ARG A 119 -24.36 -6.93 0.95
C ARG A 119 -22.84 -7.11 0.90
N HIS A 120 -22.38 -8.14 0.18
CA HIS A 120 -20.99 -8.59 0.21
C HIS A 120 -20.00 -7.54 -0.31
N ALA A 121 -20.38 -6.75 -1.33
CA ALA A 121 -19.53 -5.66 -1.84
C ALA A 121 -19.34 -4.54 -0.80
N ASP A 122 -20.40 -4.13 -0.12
CA ASP A 122 -20.33 -3.10 0.92
C ASP A 122 -19.58 -3.60 2.16
N ALA A 123 -19.80 -4.87 2.54
CA ALA A 123 -19.05 -5.51 3.61
C ALA A 123 -17.54 -5.54 3.30
N ALA A 124 -17.17 -5.88 2.06
CA ALA A 124 -15.78 -5.87 1.61
C ALA A 124 -15.15 -4.49 1.78
N ALA A 125 -15.85 -3.40 1.41
CA ALA A 125 -15.34 -2.04 1.57
C ALA A 125 -15.03 -1.71 3.05
N LYS A 126 -15.87 -2.15 3.99
CA LYS A 126 -15.63 -1.94 5.42
C LYS A 126 -14.45 -2.74 5.94
N TYR A 127 -14.33 -4.01 5.57
CA TYR A 127 -13.19 -4.83 5.99
C TYR A 127 -11.87 -4.36 5.36
N ALA A 128 -11.88 -3.96 4.09
CA ALA A 128 -10.71 -3.40 3.41
C ALA A 128 -10.20 -2.15 4.13
N LEU A 129 -11.11 -1.22 4.46
CA LEU A 129 -10.75 -0.02 5.22
C LEU A 129 -10.19 -0.37 6.62
N ALA A 130 -10.75 -1.39 7.28
CA ALA A 130 -10.21 -1.87 8.56
C ALA A 130 -8.80 -2.44 8.42
N VAL A 131 -8.53 -3.25 7.38
CA VAL A 131 -7.21 -3.82 7.09
C VAL A 131 -6.19 -2.72 6.80
N ASP A 132 -6.55 -1.74 5.98
CA ASP A 132 -5.66 -0.65 5.59
C ASP A 132 -5.33 0.28 6.77
N ASN A 133 -6.32 0.61 7.60
CA ASN A 133 -6.11 1.41 8.82
C ASN A 133 -5.15 0.74 9.82
N LEU A 134 -5.02 -0.58 9.76
CA LEU A 134 -4.14 -1.37 10.64
C LEU A 134 -2.80 -1.71 9.98
N ARG A 135 -2.58 -1.36 8.70
CA ARG A 135 -1.39 -1.78 7.96
C ARG A 135 -0.09 -1.26 8.57
N SER A 136 -0.09 0.00 9.01
CA SER A 136 1.04 0.72 9.59
C SER A 136 1.06 0.80 11.11
N VAL A 137 0.10 0.17 11.81
CA VAL A 137 -0.02 0.25 13.27
C VAL A 137 0.78 -0.87 13.94
N PRO A 138 1.89 -0.56 14.66
CA PRO A 138 2.81 -1.56 15.18
C PRO A 138 2.36 -2.10 16.55
N SER A 139 1.21 -2.77 16.60
CA SER A 139 0.72 -3.43 17.81
C SER A 139 0.26 -4.86 17.55
N SER A 140 0.38 -5.74 18.55
CA SER A 140 -0.13 -7.12 18.48
C SER A 140 -1.63 -7.15 18.22
N ALA A 141 -2.39 -6.27 18.90
CA ALA A 141 -3.83 -6.11 18.69
C ALA A 141 -4.17 -5.72 17.25
N SER A 142 -3.38 -4.82 16.64
CA SER A 142 -3.51 -4.47 15.22
C SER A 142 -3.27 -5.69 14.32
N ARG A 143 -2.18 -6.44 14.54
CA ARG A 143 -1.86 -7.66 13.76
C ARG A 143 -2.98 -8.69 13.82
N SER A 144 -3.47 -9.02 15.02
CA SER A 144 -4.56 -9.99 15.21
C SER A 144 -5.87 -9.52 14.57
N LEU A 145 -6.24 -8.25 14.76
CA LEU A 145 -7.47 -7.71 14.18
C LEU A 145 -7.39 -7.61 12.65
N ARG A 146 -6.21 -7.30 12.10
CA ARG A 146 -5.96 -7.27 10.66
C ARG A 146 -6.11 -8.65 10.03
N ALA A 147 -5.61 -9.71 10.67
CA ALA A 147 -5.83 -11.09 10.23
C ALA A 147 -7.33 -11.44 10.21
N VAL A 148 -8.07 -11.12 11.27
CA VAL A 148 -9.53 -11.36 11.35
C VAL A 148 -10.30 -10.61 10.25
N CYS A 149 -10.01 -9.32 10.06
CA CYS A 149 -10.66 -8.53 9.02
C CYS A 149 -10.29 -9.01 7.61
N GLY A 150 -9.03 -9.41 7.40
CA GLY A 150 -8.55 -9.98 6.15
C GLY A 150 -9.28 -11.27 5.80
N VAL A 151 -9.43 -12.20 6.74
CA VAL A 151 -10.23 -13.42 6.55
C VAL A 151 -11.66 -13.06 6.14
N ASN A 152 -12.33 -12.14 6.83
CA ASN A 152 -13.69 -11.71 6.48
C ASN A 152 -13.78 -11.06 5.09
N LEU A 153 -12.77 -10.28 4.70
CA LEU A 153 -12.66 -9.72 3.37
C LEU A 153 -12.48 -10.81 2.30
N MET A 154 -11.69 -11.87 2.56
CA MET A 154 -11.60 -13.04 1.67
C MET A 154 -12.96 -13.70 1.43
N ALA A 155 -13.79 -13.87 2.47
CA ALA A 155 -15.15 -14.39 2.28
C ALA A 155 -15.99 -13.49 1.36
N CYS A 156 -15.83 -12.17 1.47
CA CYS A 156 -16.52 -11.26 0.56
C CYS A 156 -15.98 -11.36 -0.87
N HIS A 157 -14.67 -11.53 -1.04
CA HIS A 157 -14.06 -11.71 -2.36
C HIS A 157 -14.56 -12.98 -3.05
N LEU A 158 -14.62 -14.12 -2.35
CA LEU A 158 -15.24 -15.35 -2.86
C LEU A 158 -16.69 -15.12 -3.30
N LYS A 159 -17.51 -14.47 -2.45
CA LYS A 159 -18.92 -14.18 -2.77
C LYS A 159 -19.11 -13.19 -3.93
N THR A 160 -18.08 -12.46 -4.32
CA THR A 160 -18.13 -11.43 -5.38
C THR A 160 -17.28 -11.79 -6.60
N GLY A 161 -16.72 -13.00 -6.67
CA GLY A 161 -15.90 -13.46 -7.79
C GLY A 161 -14.53 -12.78 -7.93
N ARG A 162 -14.09 -12.04 -6.90
CA ARG A 162 -12.76 -11.36 -6.87
C ARG A 162 -11.67 -12.34 -6.43
N LEU A 163 -11.49 -13.40 -7.20
CA LEU A 163 -10.70 -14.57 -6.80
C LEU A 163 -9.21 -14.29 -6.72
N ALA A 164 -8.67 -13.50 -7.66
CA ALA A 164 -7.26 -13.11 -7.65
C ALA A 164 -6.94 -12.28 -6.39
N GLU A 165 -7.77 -11.30 -6.05
CA GLU A 165 -7.61 -10.52 -4.83
C GLU A 165 -7.77 -11.37 -3.56
N CYS A 166 -8.65 -12.39 -3.59
CA CYS A 166 -8.77 -13.34 -2.49
C CYS A 166 -7.48 -14.12 -2.26
N VAL A 167 -6.79 -14.54 -3.34
CA VAL A 167 -5.53 -15.27 -3.26
C VAL A 167 -4.42 -14.43 -2.65
N GLU A 168 -4.23 -13.21 -3.14
CA GLU A 168 -3.21 -12.27 -2.64
C GLU A 168 -3.46 -11.94 -1.17
N LEU A 169 -4.71 -11.62 -0.81
CA LEU A 169 -5.09 -11.32 0.55
C LEU A 169 -4.90 -12.53 1.48
N GLY A 170 -5.19 -13.75 1.00
CA GLY A 170 -4.94 -14.97 1.75
C GLY A 170 -3.47 -15.14 2.11
N SER A 171 -2.57 -14.83 1.17
CA SER A 171 -1.12 -14.83 1.43
C SER A 171 -0.72 -13.76 2.44
N GLU A 172 -1.30 -12.55 2.38
CA GLU A 172 -1.07 -11.52 3.40
C GLU A 172 -1.55 -11.96 4.79
N VAL A 173 -2.74 -12.56 4.90
CA VAL A 173 -3.32 -13.04 6.16
C VAL A 173 -2.46 -14.16 6.76
N LEU A 174 -2.03 -15.12 5.96
CA LEU A 174 -1.17 -16.22 6.40
C LEU A 174 0.22 -15.75 6.81
N GLY A 175 0.69 -14.61 6.29
CA GLY A 175 1.89 -13.93 6.80
C GLY A 175 1.72 -13.32 8.20
N LEU A 176 0.48 -13.08 8.65
CA LEU A 176 0.15 -12.59 9.99
C LEU A 176 -0.18 -13.71 10.97
N ASP A 177 -0.86 -14.74 10.47
CA ASP A 177 -1.33 -15.90 11.22
C ASP A 177 -1.21 -17.17 10.34
N PRO A 178 -0.04 -17.85 10.35
CA PRO A 178 0.21 -19.02 9.52
C PRO A 178 -0.72 -20.22 9.81
N GLY A 179 -1.30 -20.27 11.01
CA GLY A 179 -2.21 -21.32 11.46
C GLY A 179 -3.68 -21.03 11.18
N ASN A 180 -4.00 -20.01 10.39
CA ASN A 180 -5.38 -19.61 10.16
C ASN A 180 -6.11 -20.58 9.22
N VAL A 181 -6.87 -21.51 9.80
CA VAL A 181 -7.67 -22.53 9.07
C VAL A 181 -8.54 -21.89 7.98
N LYS A 182 -9.26 -20.81 8.32
CA LYS A 182 -10.18 -20.13 7.40
C LYS A 182 -9.44 -19.45 6.25
N ALA A 183 -8.23 -18.95 6.45
CA ALA A 183 -7.43 -18.36 5.39
C ALA A 183 -6.97 -19.43 4.38
N HIS A 184 -6.42 -20.55 4.87
CA HIS A 184 -6.07 -21.70 4.02
C HIS A 184 -7.29 -22.18 3.24
N TYR A 185 -8.40 -22.46 3.93
CA TYR A 185 -9.64 -22.92 3.30
C TYR A 185 -10.15 -21.96 2.20
N ARG A 186 -10.24 -20.66 2.50
CA ARG A 186 -10.76 -19.66 1.54
C ARG A 186 -9.81 -19.40 0.38
N ARG A 187 -8.49 -19.45 0.61
CA ARG A 187 -7.50 -19.33 -0.47
C ARG A 187 -7.52 -20.57 -1.37
N GLY A 188 -7.66 -21.76 -0.79
CA GLY A 188 -7.88 -23.01 -1.52
C GLY A 188 -9.15 -23.00 -2.37
N GLN A 189 -10.26 -22.48 -1.85
CA GLN A 189 -11.48 -22.26 -2.63
C GLN A 189 -11.25 -21.32 -3.81
N ALA A 190 -10.57 -20.19 -3.60
CA ALA A 190 -10.26 -19.24 -4.67
C ALA A 190 -9.35 -19.86 -5.74
N TYR A 191 -8.35 -20.65 -5.35
CA TYR A 191 -7.50 -21.38 -6.29
C TYR A 191 -8.27 -22.39 -7.12
N ARG A 192 -9.21 -23.12 -6.49
CA ARG A 192 -10.07 -24.08 -7.18
C ARG A 192 -10.95 -23.38 -8.23
N GLU A 193 -11.56 -22.26 -7.88
CA GLU A 193 -12.37 -21.47 -8.83
C GLU A 193 -11.53 -20.83 -9.95
N LEU A 194 -10.24 -20.56 -9.70
CA LEU A 194 -9.27 -20.13 -10.72
C LEU A 194 -8.68 -21.28 -11.56
N GLY A 195 -9.08 -22.53 -11.32
CA GLY A 195 -8.54 -23.71 -12.02
C GLY A 195 -7.11 -24.11 -11.61
N ARG A 196 -6.54 -23.48 -10.57
CA ARG A 196 -5.20 -23.79 -10.06
C ARG A 196 -5.29 -24.94 -9.05
N MET A 197 -5.58 -26.14 -9.56
CA MET A 197 -6.02 -27.26 -8.73
C MET A 197 -4.92 -27.78 -7.78
N GLU A 198 -3.66 -27.80 -8.22
CA GLU A 198 -2.52 -28.21 -7.39
C GLU A 198 -2.38 -27.29 -6.15
N ALA A 199 -2.52 -25.98 -6.34
CA ALA A 199 -2.47 -25.00 -5.26
C ALA A 199 -3.70 -25.09 -4.34
N ALA A 200 -4.88 -25.38 -4.91
CA ALA A 200 -6.09 -25.59 -4.14
C ALA A 200 -5.96 -26.79 -3.19
N VAL A 201 -5.48 -27.94 -3.69
CA VAL A 201 -5.25 -29.15 -2.88
C VAL A 201 -4.25 -28.87 -1.76
N ALA A 202 -3.16 -28.14 -2.03
CA ALA A 202 -2.16 -27.82 -1.01
C ALA A 202 -2.76 -27.00 0.16
N ASP A 203 -3.53 -25.95 -0.14
CA ASP A 203 -4.17 -25.12 0.88
C ASP A 203 -5.29 -25.87 1.63
N LEU A 204 -6.12 -26.62 0.92
CA LEU A 204 -7.22 -27.38 1.52
C LEU A 204 -6.70 -28.51 2.42
N ARG A 205 -5.61 -29.18 2.02
CA ARG A 205 -4.91 -30.16 2.85
C ARG A 205 -4.37 -29.52 4.11
N ARG A 206 -3.75 -28.35 3.99
CA ARG A 206 -3.25 -27.62 5.17
C ARG A 206 -4.38 -27.18 6.11
N ALA A 207 -5.51 -26.76 5.56
CA ALA A 207 -6.70 -26.45 6.35
C ALA A 207 -7.24 -27.69 7.08
N HIS A 208 -7.28 -28.84 6.41
CA HIS A 208 -7.75 -30.11 6.98
C HIS A 208 -6.81 -30.64 8.07
N GLU A 209 -5.49 -30.52 7.88
CA GLU A 209 -4.50 -30.87 8.92
C GLU A 209 -4.67 -30.05 10.21
N LEU A 210 -5.09 -28.78 10.09
CA LEU A 210 -5.28 -27.87 11.21
C LEU A 210 -6.65 -28.02 11.89
N SER A 211 -7.66 -28.52 11.17
CA SER A 211 -9.03 -28.75 11.67
C SER A 211 -9.64 -29.96 10.96
N PRO A 212 -9.27 -31.18 11.37
CA PRO A 212 -9.74 -32.42 10.74
C PRO A 212 -11.24 -32.68 10.94
N GLU A 213 -11.86 -32.04 11.93
CA GLU A 213 -13.28 -32.15 12.28
C GLU A 213 -14.23 -31.33 11.39
N GLU A 214 -13.72 -30.42 10.56
CA GLU A 214 -14.56 -29.61 9.67
C GLU A 214 -14.86 -30.35 8.35
N ASP A 215 -16.02 -31.03 8.28
CA ASP A 215 -16.49 -31.77 7.10
C ASP A 215 -16.44 -30.95 5.81
N ALA A 216 -16.77 -29.65 5.88
CA ALA A 216 -16.74 -28.76 4.72
C ALA A 216 -15.34 -28.57 4.11
N ILE A 217 -14.28 -28.75 4.91
CA ILE A 217 -12.89 -28.73 4.44
C ILE A 217 -12.56 -30.09 3.81
N ALA A 218 -12.92 -31.19 4.47
CA ALA A 218 -12.71 -32.54 3.96
C ALA A 218 -13.40 -32.77 2.59
N ASP A 219 -14.64 -32.31 2.45
CA ASP A 219 -15.40 -32.37 1.19
C ASP A 219 -14.77 -31.51 0.10
N ALA A 220 -14.32 -30.30 0.44
CA ALA A 220 -13.66 -29.42 -0.51
C ALA A 220 -12.31 -29.98 -0.99
N LEU A 221 -11.55 -30.61 -0.09
CA LEU A 221 -10.29 -31.28 -0.41
C LEU A 221 -10.54 -32.46 -1.36
N ARG A 222 -11.51 -33.33 -1.04
CA ARG A 222 -11.88 -34.48 -1.86
C ARG A 222 -12.27 -34.06 -3.28
N ASP A 223 -13.12 -33.03 -3.40
CA ASP A 223 -13.53 -32.46 -4.69
C ASP A 223 -12.34 -31.89 -5.48
N ALA A 224 -11.40 -31.24 -4.81
CA ALA A 224 -10.20 -30.71 -5.46
C ALA A 224 -9.23 -31.81 -5.91
N GLU A 225 -9.06 -32.87 -5.11
CA GLU A 225 -8.21 -34.02 -5.44
C GLU A 225 -8.79 -34.85 -6.60
N GLU A 226 -10.12 -35.06 -6.63
CA GLU A 226 -10.80 -35.73 -7.75
C GLU A 226 -10.60 -34.96 -9.07
N LYS A 227 -10.77 -33.63 -9.05
CA LYS A 227 -10.57 -32.78 -10.23
C LYS A 227 -9.11 -32.70 -10.69
N LEU A 228 -8.16 -32.83 -9.76
CA LEU A 228 -6.74 -32.86 -10.10
C LEU A 228 -6.33 -34.20 -10.76
N GLY A 229 -6.94 -35.30 -10.31
CA GLY A 229 -6.69 -36.65 -10.84
C GLY A 229 -7.44 -36.98 -12.14
N ALA A 230 -8.45 -36.19 -12.52
CA ALA A 230 -9.16 -36.37 -13.77
C ALA A 230 -8.19 -36.18 -14.96
N PRO A 231 -8.17 -37.10 -15.94
CA PRO A 231 -7.29 -36.98 -17.10
C PRO A 231 -7.61 -35.66 -17.82
N ARG A 232 -6.59 -34.79 -17.96
CA ARG A 232 -6.68 -33.60 -18.81
C ARG A 232 -7.06 -34.12 -20.19
N GLY A 233 -8.26 -33.79 -20.67
CA GLY A 233 -8.77 -34.28 -21.95
C GLY A 233 -7.71 -34.12 -23.02
N LEU A 234 -7.13 -35.24 -23.46
CA LEU A 234 -6.29 -35.30 -24.64
C LEU A 234 -7.20 -34.96 -25.81
N VAL A 235 -7.14 -33.71 -26.28
CA VAL A 235 -7.65 -33.34 -27.60
C VAL A 235 -6.69 -33.98 -28.59
N ILE A 236 -7.04 -35.19 -29.04
CA ILE A 236 -6.40 -35.80 -30.20
C ILE A 236 -7.09 -35.14 -31.40
N GLU A 237 -6.44 -34.15 -32.01
CA GLU A 237 -6.75 -33.79 -33.40
C GLU A 237 -6.32 -34.98 -34.27
N GLU A 238 -7.31 -35.72 -34.79
CA GLU A 238 -7.10 -36.83 -35.70
C GLU A 238 -6.64 -36.28 -37.06
N ILE A 239 -5.32 -36.28 -37.29
CA ILE A 239 -4.72 -36.06 -38.60
C ILE A 239 -4.88 -37.38 -39.36
N VAL A 240 -5.84 -37.45 -40.27
CA VAL A 240 -5.97 -38.56 -41.23
C VAL A 240 -5.07 -38.25 -42.43
N GLU A 241 -3.88 -38.83 -42.46
CA GLU A 241 -3.06 -38.93 -43.67
C GLU A 241 -3.47 -40.21 -44.42
N GLU A 242 -4.07 -40.06 -45.60
CA GLU A 242 -4.34 -41.15 -46.55
C GLU A 242 -3.03 -41.48 -47.30
N GLU A 243 -2.47 -42.67 -47.08
CA GLU A 243 -1.30 -43.17 -47.81
C GLU A 243 -1.71 -44.19 -48.89
N GLU A 244 -1.44 -43.86 -50.15
CA GLU A 244 -1.61 -44.73 -51.32
C GLU A 244 -0.56 -45.86 -51.34
N GLU A 245 -1.04 -47.10 -51.50
CA GLU A 245 -0.21 -48.29 -51.73
C GLU A 245 0.44 -48.28 -53.12
N ALA A 246 1.78 -48.19 -53.18
CA ALA A 246 2.56 -48.52 -54.37
C ALA A 246 3.74 -49.44 -54.03
N GLN A 247 3.75 -50.56 -54.73
CA GLN A 247 4.60 -51.74 -54.64
C GLN A 247 6.11 -51.48 -54.75
N GLY A 248 6.90 -52.31 -54.04
CA GLY A 248 8.09 -52.94 -54.64
C GLY A 248 9.47 -52.54 -54.12
N SER A 249 10.12 -53.52 -53.48
CA SER A 249 11.57 -53.77 -53.42
C SER A 249 12.50 -52.77 -52.69
N GLU A 250 12.80 -53.14 -51.44
CA GLU A 250 14.13 -53.55 -50.94
C GLU A 250 15.36 -52.62 -51.07
N ILE A 251 16.02 -52.42 -49.91
CA ILE A 251 17.48 -52.31 -49.63
C ILE A 251 17.97 -50.99 -48.96
N LEU A 252 18.16 -51.12 -47.64
CA LEU A 252 19.20 -50.63 -46.69
C LEU A 252 19.50 -49.12 -46.48
N PRO A 253 19.64 -48.68 -45.19
CA PRO A 253 20.01 -47.31 -44.81
C PRO A 253 21.51 -47.17 -44.47
N THR A 254 22.10 -45.99 -44.71
CA THR A 254 23.36 -45.60 -44.08
C THR A 254 23.36 -44.17 -43.56
N SER A 255 23.93 -44.08 -42.36
CA SER A 255 24.09 -42.96 -41.45
C SER A 255 24.98 -41.85 -42.02
N GLY A 256 24.69 -40.61 -41.62
CA GLY A 256 25.50 -39.43 -41.90
C GLY A 256 25.33 -38.37 -40.82
N ALA A 257 25.81 -38.68 -39.61
CA ALA A 257 26.00 -37.72 -38.53
C ALA A 257 27.21 -36.83 -38.81
N THR A 258 27.06 -35.52 -38.61
CA THR A 258 28.12 -34.55 -38.24
C THR A 258 27.44 -33.20 -38.06
N SER A 259 27.75 -32.30 -37.13
CA SER A 259 28.52 -32.21 -35.90
C SER A 259 28.77 -30.71 -35.72
N SER A 260 29.02 -30.27 -34.48
CA SER A 260 29.76 -29.03 -34.16
C SER A 260 29.03 -27.70 -34.45
N SER A 261 29.15 -26.62 -33.68
CA SER A 261 30.10 -26.28 -32.63
C SER A 261 29.60 -25.07 -31.85
N THR A 262 29.79 -25.17 -30.54
CA THR A 262 30.00 -24.13 -29.54
C THR A 262 30.96 -23.03 -30.01
N SER A 263 30.66 -21.75 -29.74
CA SER A 263 31.55 -20.82 -28.99
C SER A 263 31.23 -19.34 -29.23
N GLY A 264 31.08 -18.63 -28.10
CA GLY A 264 31.61 -17.28 -27.90
C GLY A 264 30.86 -16.12 -28.53
N HIS A 265 31.06 -14.95 -27.92
CA HIS A 265 30.63 -13.59 -28.25
C HIS A 265 29.45 -13.10 -27.40
N SER A 266 29.47 -11.95 -26.73
CA SER A 266 30.49 -10.99 -26.31
C SER A 266 29.74 -10.08 -25.34
N VAL A 267 30.29 -9.78 -24.17
CA VAL A 267 29.75 -8.79 -23.24
C VAL A 267 29.92 -7.39 -23.87
N PRO A 268 28.85 -6.60 -24.11
CA PRO A 268 29.02 -5.24 -24.59
C PRO A 268 29.39 -4.33 -23.40
N SER A 269 30.50 -3.62 -23.57
CA SER A 269 30.95 -2.51 -22.71
C SER A 269 29.97 -1.31 -22.81
N PRO A 270 29.88 -0.43 -21.80
CA PRO A 270 28.77 0.51 -21.67
C PRO A 270 28.83 1.61 -22.74
N SER A 271 27.84 1.62 -23.63
CA SER A 271 27.55 2.68 -24.60
C SER A 271 26.92 3.92 -23.94
N PRO A 272 27.05 5.12 -24.56
CA PRO A 272 26.67 6.40 -23.97
C PRO A 272 25.16 6.49 -23.68
N SER A 273 24.80 7.38 -22.75
CA SER A 273 23.45 7.58 -22.21
C SER A 273 22.33 7.49 -23.26
N PRO A 274 21.21 6.79 -22.96
CA PRO A 274 20.09 6.66 -23.89
C PRO A 274 19.53 8.04 -24.23
N SER A 275 19.15 8.25 -25.49
CA SER A 275 18.45 9.47 -25.91
C SER A 275 17.17 9.63 -25.08
N ALA A 276 16.72 10.87 -24.86
CA ALA A 276 15.50 11.13 -24.09
C ALA A 276 14.27 10.38 -24.63
N ALA A 277 14.19 10.19 -25.95
CA ALA A 277 13.14 9.40 -26.59
C ALA A 277 13.24 7.91 -26.21
N ALA A 278 14.44 7.32 -26.26
CA ALA A 278 14.67 5.94 -25.84
C ALA A 278 14.40 5.73 -24.34
N ALA A 279 14.79 6.71 -23.50
CA ALA A 279 14.51 6.67 -22.07
C ALA A 279 12.99 6.74 -21.77
N ALA A 280 12.26 7.56 -22.52
CA ALA A 280 10.80 7.67 -22.40
C ALA A 280 10.05 6.42 -22.91
N GLU A 281 10.51 5.84 -24.02
CA GLU A 281 9.94 4.61 -24.59
C GLU A 281 10.22 3.40 -23.70
N MET A 282 11.42 3.33 -23.13
CA MET A 282 11.78 2.34 -22.12
C MET A 282 10.91 2.51 -20.87
N MET A 283 10.66 3.76 -20.41
CA MET A 283 9.72 4.06 -19.32
C MET A 283 8.27 3.64 -19.60
N ASN A 284 7.82 3.75 -20.85
CA ASN A 284 6.50 3.25 -21.25
C ASN A 284 6.41 1.72 -21.24
N SER A 285 7.55 1.03 -21.35
CA SER A 285 7.66 -0.42 -21.36
C SER A 285 7.96 -1.04 -19.97
N MET A 286 8.05 -0.23 -18.91
CA MET A 286 8.43 -0.61 -17.52
C MET A 286 7.37 -1.43 -16.73
N GLY A 287 6.46 -2.12 -17.41
CA GLY A 287 5.48 -3.00 -16.78
C GLY A 287 6.03 -4.36 -16.34
N ASP A 288 7.20 -4.74 -16.84
CA ASP A 288 7.79 -6.06 -16.62
C ASP A 288 8.71 -6.09 -15.37
N PRO A 289 8.38 -6.87 -14.32
CA PRO A 289 9.22 -7.03 -13.14
C PRO A 289 10.60 -7.65 -13.47
N ALA A 290 10.75 -8.39 -14.58
CA ALA A 290 12.03 -8.96 -14.99
C ALA A 290 13.08 -7.92 -15.42
N MET A 291 12.63 -6.69 -15.77
CA MET A 291 13.49 -5.59 -16.19
C MET A 291 13.98 -4.69 -15.04
N GLY A 292 13.57 -4.93 -13.78
CA GLY A 292 13.83 -4.03 -12.65
C GLY A 292 15.30 -3.63 -12.44
N LYS A 293 16.24 -4.58 -12.61
CA LYS A 293 17.68 -4.32 -12.50
C LYS A 293 18.22 -3.45 -13.64
N MET A 294 17.72 -3.67 -14.86
CA MET A 294 18.11 -2.89 -16.04
C MET A 294 17.57 -1.45 -15.93
N VAL A 295 16.36 -1.29 -15.38
CA VAL A 295 15.78 0.01 -15.09
C VAL A 295 16.60 0.77 -14.05
N ALA A 296 17.07 0.11 -12.99
CA ALA A 296 17.89 0.73 -11.97
C ALA A 296 19.22 1.27 -12.53
N SER A 297 19.92 0.49 -13.37
CA SER A 297 21.18 0.94 -13.97
C SER A 297 20.98 2.07 -14.98
N VAL A 298 19.90 2.03 -15.76
CA VAL A 298 19.56 3.11 -16.70
C VAL A 298 19.24 4.40 -15.96
N VAL A 299 18.40 4.35 -14.92
CA VAL A 299 18.01 5.52 -14.11
C VAL A 299 19.22 6.12 -13.39
N GLN A 300 20.13 5.30 -12.85
CA GLN A 300 21.36 5.77 -12.20
C GLN A 300 22.36 6.42 -13.18
N GLY A 301 22.31 6.03 -14.45
CA GLY A 301 23.15 6.56 -15.53
C GLY A 301 22.57 7.78 -16.26
N MET A 302 21.32 8.19 -15.98
CA MET A 302 20.71 9.36 -16.62
C MET A 302 21.44 10.64 -16.23
N ASP A 303 21.79 11.47 -17.20
CA ASP A 303 22.29 12.81 -16.96
C ASP A 303 21.15 13.78 -16.56
N PRO A 304 21.45 14.91 -15.90
CA PRO A 304 20.45 15.88 -15.49
C PRO A 304 19.58 16.45 -16.62
N GLU A 305 20.10 16.54 -17.86
CA GLU A 305 19.31 17.04 -18.99
C GLU A 305 18.27 16.00 -19.40
N THR A 306 18.64 14.73 -19.46
CA THR A 306 17.70 13.62 -19.70
C THR A 306 16.60 13.57 -18.62
N VAL A 307 16.95 13.75 -17.34
CA VAL A 307 15.96 13.83 -16.24
C VAL A 307 15.01 15.02 -16.42
N SER A 308 15.52 16.18 -16.85
CA SER A 308 14.69 17.36 -17.11
C SER A 308 13.73 17.16 -18.30
N ILE A 309 14.20 16.52 -19.39
CA ILE A 309 13.36 16.21 -20.56
C ILE A 309 12.24 15.23 -20.17
N ILE A 310 12.58 14.17 -19.43
CA ILE A 310 11.60 13.21 -18.91
C ILE A 310 10.59 13.94 -18.02
N GLY A 311 11.05 14.78 -17.11
CA GLY A 311 10.23 15.65 -16.29
C GLY A 311 9.18 16.40 -17.11
N LYS A 312 9.62 17.13 -18.14
CA LYS A 312 8.75 17.90 -19.03
C LYS A 312 7.71 17.03 -19.72
N GLN A 313 8.08 15.82 -20.15
CA GLN A 313 7.14 14.87 -20.76
C GLN A 313 6.07 14.39 -19.77
N PHE A 314 6.39 14.32 -18.48
CA PHE A 314 5.44 14.00 -17.41
C PHE A 314 4.74 15.22 -16.79
N GLY A 315 4.92 16.42 -17.37
CA GLY A 315 4.30 17.67 -16.90
C GLY A 315 4.98 18.26 -15.66
N VAL A 316 6.22 17.86 -15.37
CA VAL A 316 7.05 18.38 -14.28
C VAL A 316 8.19 19.20 -14.88
N ASP A 317 8.11 20.51 -14.81
CA ASP A 317 9.25 21.37 -15.16
C ASP A 317 10.32 21.31 -14.07
N LEU A 318 11.30 20.42 -14.26
CA LEU A 318 12.48 20.36 -13.39
C LEU A 318 13.52 21.36 -13.88
N SER A 319 13.89 22.29 -13.00
CA SER A 319 15.09 23.12 -13.22
C SER A 319 16.33 22.23 -13.32
N ARG A 320 17.41 22.73 -13.93
CA ARG A 320 18.67 21.96 -14.04
C ARG A 320 19.19 21.53 -12.66
N ASP A 321 19.02 22.39 -11.65
CA ASP A 321 19.41 22.12 -10.27
C ASP A 321 18.52 21.05 -9.61
N ASP A 322 17.21 21.09 -9.88
CA ASP A 322 16.28 20.08 -9.36
C ASP A 322 16.52 18.72 -10.00
N ALA A 323 16.80 18.69 -11.31
CA ALA A 323 17.16 17.47 -12.02
C ALA A 323 18.48 16.88 -11.48
N ALA A 324 19.49 17.71 -11.19
CA ALA A 324 20.73 17.28 -10.57
C ALA A 324 20.53 16.72 -9.15
N ARG A 325 19.69 17.36 -8.33
CA ARG A 325 19.33 16.85 -6.99
C ARG A 325 18.57 15.54 -7.07
N LEU A 326 17.66 15.40 -8.03
CA LEU A 326 16.90 14.17 -8.27
C LEU A 326 17.84 13.04 -8.68
N GLN A 327 18.78 13.31 -9.59
CA GLN A 327 19.80 12.37 -10.00
C GLN A 327 20.70 11.93 -8.82
N ASP A 328 21.15 12.87 -7.99
CA ASP A 328 21.97 12.57 -6.81
C ASP A 328 21.19 11.74 -5.77
N ALA A 329 19.90 12.04 -5.57
CA ALA A 329 19.02 11.24 -4.73
C ALA A 329 18.83 9.82 -5.30
N MET A 330 18.65 9.68 -6.62
CA MET A 330 18.51 8.38 -7.28
C MET A 330 19.78 7.53 -7.21
N LYS A 331 20.97 8.15 -7.31
CA LYS A 331 22.26 7.46 -7.13
C LYS A 331 22.45 6.92 -5.71
N LYS A 332 21.84 7.56 -4.71
CA LYS A 332 21.92 7.14 -3.30
C LYS A 332 20.92 6.03 -2.94
N LEU A 333 19.97 5.70 -3.82
CA LEU A 333 19.03 4.61 -3.60
C LEU A 333 19.65 3.26 -3.99
N SER A 334 19.56 2.27 -3.09
CA SER A 334 19.90 0.88 -3.42
C SER A 334 18.94 0.34 -4.50
N PRO A 335 19.36 -0.66 -5.31
CA PRO A 335 18.51 -1.26 -6.34
C PRO A 335 17.16 -1.74 -5.79
N GLU A 336 17.16 -2.31 -4.58
CA GLU A 336 15.95 -2.76 -3.88
C GLU A 336 15.00 -1.61 -3.51
N ASN A 337 15.54 -0.46 -3.12
CA ASN A 337 14.73 0.73 -2.83
C ASN A 337 14.17 1.35 -4.12
N LEU A 338 14.93 1.27 -5.21
CA LEU A 338 14.52 1.76 -6.52
C LEU A 338 13.37 0.92 -7.10
N GLU A 339 13.42 -0.41 -6.94
CA GLU A 339 12.30 -1.31 -7.26
C GLU A 339 11.04 -0.99 -6.45
N LYS A 340 11.17 -0.73 -5.14
CA LYS A 340 10.04 -0.32 -4.30
C LYS A 340 9.43 1.00 -4.79
N VAL A 341 10.26 2.00 -5.06
CA VAL A 341 9.83 3.31 -5.56
C VAL A 341 9.10 3.15 -6.90
N MET A 342 9.65 2.37 -7.85
CA MET A 342 8.99 2.08 -9.12
C MET A 342 7.66 1.34 -8.96
N GLY A 343 7.57 0.40 -8.01
CA GLY A 343 6.31 -0.25 -7.65
C GLY A 343 5.26 0.74 -7.12
N TRP A 344 5.68 1.74 -6.35
CA TRP A 344 4.80 2.83 -5.91
C TRP A 344 4.35 3.73 -7.06
N VAL A 345 5.26 4.11 -7.97
CA VAL A 345 4.94 4.90 -9.16
C VAL A 345 3.92 4.19 -10.04
N ASN A 346 4.10 2.88 -10.29
CA ASN A 346 3.16 2.08 -11.08
C ASN A 346 1.77 1.95 -10.40
N ARG A 347 1.72 1.82 -9.08
CA ARG A 347 0.45 1.85 -8.33
C ARG A 347 -0.22 3.23 -8.42
N ALA A 348 0.53 4.30 -8.23
CA ALA A 348 0.03 5.67 -8.32
C ALA A 348 -0.49 6.00 -9.73
N ARG A 349 0.23 5.58 -10.78
CA ARG A 349 -0.21 5.74 -12.18
C ARG A 349 -1.51 4.99 -12.45
N ARG A 350 -1.63 3.74 -12.02
CA ARG A 350 -2.88 2.97 -12.14
C ARG A 350 -4.04 3.63 -11.39
N ALA A 351 -3.79 4.16 -10.20
CA ALA A 351 -4.79 4.91 -9.44
C ALA A 351 -5.21 6.22 -10.15
N ALA A 352 -4.25 6.96 -10.72
CA ALA A 352 -4.52 8.19 -11.46
C ALA A 352 -5.29 7.91 -12.77
N GLU A 353 -4.95 6.86 -13.51
CA GLU A 353 -5.69 6.43 -14.71
C GLU A 353 -7.12 5.98 -14.35
N ALA A 354 -7.28 5.23 -13.26
CA ALA A 354 -8.61 4.86 -12.75
C ALA A 354 -9.43 6.09 -12.33
N ALA A 355 -8.82 7.07 -11.66
CA ALA A 355 -9.46 8.32 -11.30
C ALA A 355 -9.83 9.16 -12.53
N ARG A 356 -9.01 9.20 -13.58
CA ARG A 356 -9.34 9.86 -14.86
C ARG A 356 -10.53 9.18 -15.54
N LYS A 357 -10.52 7.84 -15.65
CA LYS A 357 -11.66 7.08 -16.19
C LYS A 357 -12.93 7.29 -15.37
N ALA A 358 -12.84 7.33 -14.04
CA ALA A 358 -13.97 7.62 -13.17
C ALA A 358 -14.49 9.07 -13.35
N LYS A 359 -13.59 10.05 -13.50
CA LYS A 359 -13.93 11.45 -13.79
C LYS A 359 -14.67 11.57 -15.12
N GLU A 360 -14.21 10.88 -16.17
CA GLU A 360 -14.86 10.87 -17.49
C GLU A 360 -16.24 10.20 -17.44
N LEU A 361 -16.40 9.10 -16.67
CA LEU A 361 -17.69 8.44 -16.48
C LEU A 361 -18.70 9.28 -15.67
N LEU A 362 -18.23 10.00 -14.65
CA LEU A 362 -19.07 10.78 -13.73
C LEU A 362 -19.42 12.18 -14.26
N LEU A 363 -18.52 12.84 -15.01
CA LEU A 363 -18.78 14.18 -15.56
C LEU A 363 -19.20 14.16 -17.04
N GLY A 364 -18.97 13.06 -17.77
CA GLY A 364 -19.21 12.97 -19.20
C GLY A 364 -20.60 12.48 -19.63
N SER A 365 -21.46 12.02 -18.71
CA SER A 365 -22.80 11.57 -19.07
C SER A 365 -23.87 12.22 -18.18
N ARG A 366 -25.06 12.51 -18.75
CA ARG A 366 -26.26 12.91 -17.99
C ARG A 366 -26.57 11.94 -16.83
N ARG A 367 -26.16 10.68 -16.96
CA ARG A 367 -26.30 9.65 -15.92
C ARG A 367 -25.32 9.88 -14.75
N GLY A 368 -24.14 10.43 -15.00
CA GLY A 368 -23.14 10.72 -13.97
C GLY A 368 -23.61 11.77 -12.96
N TRP A 369 -24.30 12.83 -13.42
CA TRP A 369 -24.93 13.80 -12.52
C TRP A 369 -26.06 13.17 -11.68
N LEU A 370 -26.80 12.23 -12.27
CA LEU A 370 -27.87 11.49 -11.59
C LEU A 370 -27.30 10.56 -10.51
N VAL A 371 -26.18 9.89 -10.78
CA VAL A 371 -25.45 9.09 -9.78
C VAL A 371 -24.91 9.99 -8.66
N LEU A 372 -24.32 11.14 -8.99
CA LEU A 372 -23.86 12.10 -7.98
C LEU A 372 -25.02 12.60 -7.11
N ALA A 373 -26.16 12.94 -7.71
CA ALA A 373 -27.37 13.36 -6.99
C ALA A 373 -27.90 12.26 -6.06
N ILE A 374 -27.91 11.00 -6.49
CA ILE A 374 -28.30 9.87 -5.65
C ILE A 374 -27.32 9.69 -4.48
N VAL A 375 -26.01 9.80 -4.72
CA VAL A 375 -25.01 9.70 -3.64
C VAL A 375 -25.20 10.81 -2.61
N VAL A 376 -25.44 12.05 -3.04
CA VAL A 376 -25.72 13.19 -2.14
C VAL A 376 -27.03 12.98 -1.37
N LEU A 377 -28.11 12.50 -2.01
CA LEU A 377 -29.39 12.21 -1.35
C LEU A 377 -29.27 11.10 -0.30
N VAL A 378 -28.54 10.03 -0.61
CA VAL A 378 -28.27 8.93 0.35
C VAL A 378 -27.44 9.45 1.51
N LEU A 379 -26.42 10.28 1.25
CA LEU A 379 -25.61 10.89 2.32
C LEU A 379 -26.46 11.78 3.23
N ALA A 380 -27.34 12.61 2.65
CA ALA A 380 -28.26 13.47 3.40
C ALA A 380 -29.26 12.65 4.22
N PHE A 381 -29.82 11.57 3.67
CA PHE A 381 -30.73 10.67 4.39
C PHE A 381 -30.02 9.96 5.55
N VAL A 382 -28.79 9.48 5.33
CA VAL A 382 -27.95 8.87 6.37
C VAL A 382 -27.64 9.88 7.47
N LEU A 383 -27.26 11.12 7.13
CA LEU A 383 -27.02 12.18 8.10
C LEU A 383 -28.29 12.51 8.91
N HIS A 384 -29.44 12.60 8.24
CA HIS A 384 -30.71 12.90 8.89
C HIS A 384 -31.17 11.78 9.84
N HIS A 385 -31.02 10.52 9.45
CA HIS A 385 -31.49 9.38 10.25
C HIS A 385 -30.50 8.90 11.32
N LEU A 386 -29.20 9.09 11.14
CA LEU A 386 -28.18 8.66 12.11
C LEU A 386 -27.72 9.76 13.07
N LEU A 387 -27.81 11.04 12.70
CA LEU A 387 -27.38 12.15 13.57
C LEU A 387 -28.54 12.93 14.21
N GLY A 388 -29.80 12.52 14.03
CA GLY A 388 -30.93 13.08 14.77
C GLY A 388 -31.18 14.57 14.54
N PHE A 389 -30.76 15.12 13.40
CA PHE A 389 -30.89 16.54 13.08
C PHE A 389 -32.29 16.81 12.52
N ILE A 390 -33.31 16.87 13.39
CA ILE A 390 -34.66 17.36 13.05
C ILE A 390 -35.12 18.33 14.14
N GLY A 391 -35.24 19.59 13.74
CA GLY A 391 -36.40 20.43 14.05
C GLY A 391 -36.70 20.73 15.51
N ALA A 392 -36.01 21.73 16.04
CA ALA A 392 -36.61 22.81 16.82
C ALA A 392 -35.93 24.12 16.43
#